data_AF-A0A3D1CFC9-F1
#
_entry.id   AF-A0A3D1CFC9-F1
#
_cell.length_a   1.000
_cell.length_b   1.000
_cell.length_c   1.000
_cell.angle_alpha   90.00
_cell.angle_beta   90.00
_cell.angle_gamma   90.00
#
_symmetry.space_group_name_H-M   'P 1'
#
loop_
_entity.id
_entity.type
_entity.pdbx_description
1 polymer ?
#
loop_
_entity_poly.entity_id
_entity_poly.type
_entity_poly.pdbx_seq_one_letter_code
_entity_poly.pdbx_strand_id
1 'polypeptide(L)' 'WKGGFFCPCHGSRFDLAGRVFQGVPAPSNLVVPPYHFQGDNVVIVGEDAQGAA' A
#
# COMPACT_ATOMS: atom_id res chain seq x y z
N TRP A 1 -10.27 -2.28 16.99
CA TRP A 1 -9.73 -2.09 15.62
C TRP A 1 -10.62 -2.86 14.67
N LYS A 2 -11.10 -2.23 13.59
CA LYS A 2 -12.07 -2.85 12.66
C LYS A 2 -11.40 -3.69 11.56
N GLY A 3 -10.07 -3.90 11.61
CA GLY A 3 -9.26 -4.57 10.58
C GLY A 3 -8.35 -3.60 9.81
N GLY A 4 -7.35 -4.13 9.09
CA GLY A 4 -6.36 -3.36 8.32
C GLY A 4 -4.92 -3.77 8.63
N PHE A 5 -4.04 -2.76 8.79
CA PHE A 5 -2.63 -2.97 9.14
C PHE A 5 -2.24 -2.17 10.41
N PHE A 6 -1.28 -2.71 11.16
CA PHE A 6 -0.78 -2.10 12.40
C PHE A 6 0.75 -2.03 12.39
N CYS A 7 1.30 -0.85 12.62
CA CYS A 7 2.74 -0.64 12.80
C CYS A 7 3.07 -0.62 14.30
N PRO A 8 3.74 -1.65 14.85
CA PRO A 8 4.00 -1.75 16.29
C PRO A 8 5.05 -0.74 16.79
N CYS A 9 5.84 -0.13 15.90
CA CYS A 9 6.91 0.80 16.29
C CYS A 9 6.38 2.05 17.01
N HIS A 10 5.30 2.65 16.48
CA HIS A 10 4.74 3.90 17.02
C HIS A 10 3.21 3.86 17.12
N GLY A 11 2.60 2.70 16.88
CA GLY A 11 1.15 2.50 17.03
C GLY A 11 0.29 3.00 15.87
N SER A 12 0.89 3.32 14.70
CA SER A 12 0.14 3.72 13.52
C SER A 12 -0.79 2.62 13.01
N ARG A 13 -1.97 3.02 12.55
CA ARG A 13 -3.02 2.12 12.05
C ARG A 13 -3.40 2.54 10.64
N PHE A 14 -3.68 1.54 9.81
CA PHE A 14 -4.16 1.70 8.46
C PHE A 14 -5.41 0.85 8.27
N ASP A 15 -6.30 1.28 7.39
CA ASP A 15 -7.43 0.46 6.98
C ASP A 15 -7.01 -0.62 5.96
N LEU A 16 -7.97 -1.40 5.46
CA LEU A 16 -7.72 -2.49 4.51
C LEU A 16 -7.23 -2.00 3.14
N ALA A 17 -7.44 -0.72 2.80
CA ALA A 17 -6.93 -0.10 1.57
C ALA A 17 -5.55 0.55 1.80
N GLY A 18 -4.94 0.38 2.97
CA GLY A 18 -3.66 1.00 3.31
C GLY A 18 -3.74 2.49 3.62
N ARG A 19 -4.93 3.05 3.84
CA ARG A 19 -5.09 4.47 4.20
C ARG A 19 -4.84 4.67 5.69
N VAL A 20 -4.11 5.72 6.03
CA VAL A 20 -3.75 6.03 7.41
C VAL A 20 -4.95 6.60 8.17
N PHE A 21 -5.15 6.17 9.41
CA PHE A 21 -6.13 6.80 10.28
C PHE A 21 -5.63 8.15 10.79
N GLN A 22 -6.52 9.14 10.91
CA GLN A 22 -6.15 10.41 11.52
C GLN A 22 -5.71 10.24 12.98
N GLY A 23 -4.79 11.11 13.43
CA GLY A 23 -4.34 11.16 14.82
C GLY A 23 -3.30 10.09 15.21
N VAL A 24 -2.66 9.43 14.24
CA VAL A 24 -1.53 8.53 14.47
C VAL A 24 -0.22 9.12 13.89
N PRO A 25 0.96 8.62 14.28
CA PRO A 25 2.24 9.21 13.88
C PRO A 25 2.58 9.10 12.38
N ALA A 26 2.01 8.12 11.67
CA ALA A 26 2.27 7.98 10.23
C ALA A 26 1.69 9.19 9.46
N PRO A 27 2.49 9.88 8.63
CA PRO A 27 2.06 11.11 7.99
C PRO A 27 1.22 10.89 6.73
N SER A 28 1.22 9.67 6.18
CA SER A 28 0.62 9.36 4.88
C SER A 28 0.11 7.92 4.80
N ASN A 29 -0.67 7.65 3.75
CA ASN A 29 -1.10 6.30 3.37
C ASN A 29 0.11 5.44 2.94
N LEU A 30 -0.07 4.12 2.94
CA LEU A 30 0.92 3.20 2.37
C LEU A 30 1.10 3.48 0.87
N VAL A 31 2.36 3.50 0.42
CA VAL A 31 2.69 3.72 -0.99
C VAL A 31 2.23 2.53 -1.81
N VAL A 32 1.52 2.81 -2.91
CA VAL A 32 1.24 1.83 -3.94
C VAL A 32 2.36 1.92 -4.98
N PRO A 33 3.22 0.90 -5.12
CA PRO A 33 4.29 0.92 -6.12
C PRO A 33 3.71 0.86 -7.54
N PRO A 34 4.47 1.21 -8.59
CA PRO A 34 4.10 0.89 -9.96
C PRO A 34 3.89 -0.62 -10.13
N TYR A 35 2.85 -1.02 -10.85
CA TYR A 35 2.59 -2.43 -11.16
C TYR A 35 1.75 -2.57 -12.43
N HIS A 36 1.77 -3.75 -13.02
CA HIS A 36 0.85 -4.16 -14.07
C HIS A 36 0.55 -5.67 -13.99
N PHE A 37 -0.50 -6.10 -14.69
CA PHE A 37 -0.88 -7.50 -14.81
C PHE A 37 -0.24 -8.10 -16.07
N GLN A 38 0.45 -9.23 -15.92
CA GLN A 38 0.95 -10.03 -17.03
C GLN A 38 0.01 -11.22 -17.25
N GLY A 39 -1.00 -11.02 -18.11
CA GLY A 39 -2.13 -11.95 -18.23
C GLY A 39 -3.00 -11.95 -16.97
N ASP A 40 -3.72 -13.05 -16.73
CA ASP A 40 -4.79 -13.05 -15.72
C ASP A 40 -4.32 -13.35 -14.29
N ASN A 41 -3.16 -14.00 -14.12
CA ASN A 41 -2.75 -14.60 -12.84
C ASN A 41 -1.39 -14.12 -12.33
N VAL A 42 -0.72 -13.20 -13.02
CA VAL A 42 0.60 -12.69 -12.65
C VAL A 42 0.55 -11.17 -12.53
N VAL A 43 1.11 -10.65 -11.43
CA VAL A 43 1.30 -9.21 -11.19
C VAL A 43 2.79 -8.94 -11.13
N ILE A 44 3.27 -8.01 -11.95
CA ILE A 44 4.65 -7.52 -11.92
C ILE A 44 4.67 -6.21 -11.14
N VAL A 45 5.49 -6.15 -10.09
CA VAL A 45 5.63 -4.98 -9.20
C VAL A 45 6.98 -4.32 -9.47
N GLY A 46 6.98 -3.00 -9.66
CA GLY A 46 8.17 -2.19 -9.95
C GLY A 46 8.29 -1.71 -11.40
N GLU A 47 7.38 -2.14 -12.28
CA GLU A 47 7.33 -1.74 -13.69
C GLU A 47 6.00 -1.03 -13.99
N ASP A 48 6.06 0.07 -14.75
CA ASP A 48 4.84 0.69 -15.29
C ASP A 48 4.28 -0.14 -16.46
N ALA A 49 3.00 0.08 -16.79
CA ALA A 49 2.33 -0.64 -17.87
C ALA A 49 2.82 -0.22 -19.28
N GLN A 50 3.66 0.80 -19.37
CA GLN A 50 4.21 1.33 -20.63
C GLN A 50 5.62 0.80 -20.93
N GLY A 51 6.19 -0.01 -20.04
CA GLY A 51 7.56 -0.48 -20.15
C GLY A 51 8.50 0.64 -19.71
N ALA A 52 9.16 0.39 -18.57
CA ALA A 52 10.29 1.13 -18.00
C ALA A 52 10.70 2.41 -18.77
N ALA A 53 10.35 3.56 -18.22
CA ALA A 53 10.99 4.83 -18.56
C ALA A 53 12.52 4.78 -18.37
#